data_AF-A0A6P0M230-F1
#
_entry.id   AF-A0A6P0M230-F1
#
_cell.length_a   1.000
_cell.length_b   1.000
_cell.length_c   1.000
_cell.angle_alpha   90.00
_cell.angle_beta   90.00
_cell.angle_gamma   90.00
#
_symmetry.space_group_name_H-M   'P 1'
#
loop_
_entity.id
_entity.type
_entity.pdbx_description
1 polymer ?
#
loop_
_entity_poly.entity_id
_entity_poly.type
_entity_poly.pdbx_seq_one_letter_code
_entity_poly.pdbx_strand_id
1 'polypeptide(L)'
;MEKLTGVPETMLWTLHNRANEAMRSDGVIQDPKAVEIYEAIEYDYQRCFGKADPVHAMRSIAFDSEIRAFMKKHPSGVVVNLGEGLETQRFRLADLQTTWYTIDLPKKLGNRAPLDARLRIVEPL
;
A
#
# COMPACT_ATOMS: atom_id res chain seq x y z
N MET A 1 -1.49 7.01 24.61
CA MET A 1 -1.25 6.51 23.25
C MET A 1 -1.48 7.66 22.29
N GLU A 2 -0.40 8.17 21.69
CA GLU A 2 -0.51 9.21 20.67
C GLU A 2 -1.20 8.63 19.44
N LYS A 3 -2.33 9.22 19.05
CA LYS A 3 -2.91 8.96 17.72
C LYS A 3 -1.90 9.43 16.68
N LEU A 4 -1.62 8.60 15.67
CA LEU A 4 -0.93 9.06 14.46
C LEU A 4 -1.69 10.27 13.90
N THR A 5 -1.16 11.47 14.07
CA THR A 5 -1.79 12.69 13.59
C THR A 5 -1.48 12.86 12.11
N GLY A 6 -2.52 12.92 11.27
CA GLY A 6 -2.36 13.17 9.83
C GLY A 6 -2.27 11.94 8.93
N VAL A 7 -2.38 10.72 9.46
CA VAL A 7 -2.57 9.49 8.66
C VAL A 7 -4.06 9.14 8.63
N PRO A 8 -4.69 8.99 7.46
CA PRO A 8 -6.06 8.52 7.39
C PRO A 8 -6.20 7.13 8.02
N GLU A 9 -7.10 6.95 9.00
CA GLU A 9 -7.32 5.66 9.67
C GLU A 9 -7.68 4.54 8.66
N THR A 10 -8.39 4.88 7.58
CA THR A 10 -8.70 3.97 6.48
C THR A 10 -7.45 3.38 5.82
N MET A 11 -6.33 4.10 5.76
CA MET A 11 -5.07 3.59 5.21
C MET A 11 -4.52 2.45 6.07
N LEU A 12 -4.55 2.62 7.39
CA LEU A 12 -4.12 1.63 8.37
C LEU A 12 -5.03 0.40 8.39
N TRP A 13 -6.34 0.58 8.17
CA TRP A 13 -7.26 -0.54 8.05
C TRP A 13 -6.92 -1.45 6.86
N THR A 14 -6.65 -0.88 5.68
CA THR A 14 -6.28 -1.70 4.52
C THR A 14 -4.94 -2.43 4.73
N LEU A 15 -3.97 -1.78 5.37
CA LEU A 15 -2.69 -2.39 5.73
C LEU A 15 -2.88 -3.54 6.73
N HIS A 16 -3.70 -3.33 7.76
CA HIS A 16 -4.01 -4.35 8.76
C HIS A 16 -4.54 -5.63 8.12
N ASN A 17 -5.53 -5.51 7.24
CA ASN A 17 -6.11 -6.67 6.56
C ASN A 17 -5.09 -7.38 5.65
N ARG A 18 -4.32 -6.63 4.84
CA ARG A 18 -3.32 -7.24 3.94
C ARG A 18 -2.18 -7.92 4.69
N ALA A 19 -1.60 -7.26 5.69
CA ALA A 19 -0.47 -7.79 6.45
C ALA A 19 -0.87 -9.05 7.23
N ASN A 20 -2.05 -9.05 7.88
CA ASN A 20 -2.55 -10.24 8.57
C ASN A 20 -2.82 -11.41 7.60
N GLU A 21 -3.34 -11.12 6.41
CA GLU A 21 -3.50 -12.16 5.39
C GLU A 21 -2.16 -12.69 4.90
N ALA A 22 -1.17 -11.82 4.69
CA ALA A 22 0.17 -12.19 4.23
C ALA A 22 0.99 -13.00 5.27
N MET A 23 0.70 -12.83 6.56
CA MET A 23 1.34 -13.61 7.64
C MET A 23 0.77 -15.03 7.79
N ARG A 24 -0.37 -15.34 7.17
CA ARG A 24 -0.97 -16.67 7.22
C ARG A 24 -0.22 -17.62 6.30
N SER A 25 0.10 -18.81 6.79
CA SER A 25 0.72 -19.86 5.97
C SER A 25 -0.19 -20.35 4.83
N ASP A 26 -1.51 -20.21 5.00
CA ASP A 26 -2.56 -20.47 4.02
C ASP A 26 -3.17 -19.18 3.46
N GLY A 27 -2.46 -18.05 3.56
CA GLY A 27 -2.91 -16.74 3.11
C GLY A 27 -2.98 -16.62 1.58
N VAL A 28 -3.92 -15.80 1.08
CA VAL A 28 -4.10 -15.64 -0.37
C VAL A 28 -3.06 -14.73 -1.03
N ILE A 29 -2.37 -13.89 -0.27
CA ILE A 29 -1.39 -12.91 -0.78
C ILE A 29 -0.01 -13.15 -0.15
N GLN A 30 1.06 -12.99 -0.95
CA GLN A 30 2.43 -12.91 -0.45
C GLN A 30 2.88 -11.45 -0.49
N ASP A 31 2.98 -10.82 0.66
CA ASP A 31 3.26 -9.39 0.78
C ASP A 31 4.21 -9.06 1.94
N PRO A 32 5.49 -9.47 1.85
CA PRO A 32 6.45 -9.28 2.94
C PRO A 32 6.66 -7.79 3.25
N LYS A 33 6.52 -6.90 2.26
CA LYS A 33 6.66 -5.45 2.51
C LYS A 33 5.48 -4.89 3.30
N ALA A 34 4.24 -5.36 3.07
CA ALA A 34 3.12 -4.95 3.91
C ALA A 34 3.29 -5.43 5.37
N VAL A 35 3.82 -6.63 5.59
CA VAL A 35 4.14 -7.13 6.93
C VAL A 35 5.20 -6.26 7.61
N GLU A 36 6.30 -5.96 6.92
CA GLU A 36 7.36 -5.06 7.43
C GLU A 36 6.81 -3.69 7.84
N ILE A 37 5.99 -3.06 6.98
CA ILE A 37 5.39 -1.75 7.28
C ILE A 37 4.41 -1.86 8.46
N TYR A 38 3.61 -2.93 8.52
CA TYR A 38 2.64 -3.17 9.58
C TYR A 38 3.31 -3.29 10.95
N GLU A 39 4.38 -4.08 11.03
CA GLU A 39 5.16 -4.29 12.27
C GLU A 39 5.92 -3.05 12.71
N ALA A 40 6.32 -2.17 11.78
CA ALA A 40 7.03 -0.93 12.08
C ALA A 40 6.14 0.19 12.64
N ILE A 41 4.82 0.07 12.55
CA ILE A 41 3.87 1.09 13.00
C ILE A 41 3.29 0.71 14.37
N GLU A 42 3.63 1.48 15.40
CA GLU A 42 3.02 1.36 16.73
C GLU A 42 1.56 1.85 16.73
N TYR A 43 0.62 0.94 16.46
CA TYR A 43 -0.81 1.23 16.45
C TYR A 43 -1.62 0.03 16.96
N ASP A 44 -2.67 0.29 17.74
CA ASP A 44 -3.54 -0.78 18.28
C ASP A 44 -4.60 -1.19 17.25
N TYR A 45 -4.15 -1.87 16.20
CA TYR A 45 -4.99 -2.25 15.06
C TYR A 45 -6.18 -3.10 15.49
N GLN A 46 -5.97 -4.07 16.39
CA GLN A 46 -7.03 -4.99 16.79
C GLN A 46 -8.13 -4.29 17.59
N ARG A 47 -7.78 -3.32 18.46
CA ARG A 47 -8.79 -2.50 19.14
C ARG A 47 -9.54 -1.58 18.20
N CYS A 48 -8.85 -1.01 17.20
CA CYS A 48 -9.42 -0.02 16.29
C CYS A 48 -10.25 -0.65 15.16
N PHE A 49 -9.84 -1.79 14.63
CA PHE A 49 -10.42 -2.41 13.43
C PHE A 49 -10.99 -3.81 13.66
N GLY A 50 -10.69 -4.43 14.80
CA GLY A 50 -11.12 -5.79 15.10
C GLY A 50 -10.23 -6.84 14.42
N LYS A 51 -10.83 -8.00 14.09
CA LYS A 51 -10.12 -9.09 13.41
C LYS A 51 -9.99 -8.76 11.91
N ALA A 52 -8.78 -8.89 11.38
CA ALA A 52 -8.52 -8.79 9.95
C ALA A 52 -9.35 -9.78 9.12
N ASP A 53 -9.71 -9.35 7.91
CA ASP A 53 -10.38 -10.15 6.88
C ASP A 53 -9.58 -10.08 5.56
N PRO A 54 -9.78 -11.02 4.63
CA PRO A 54 -8.97 -11.10 3.42
C PRO A 54 -9.41 -10.14 2.29
N VAL A 55 -10.47 -9.31 2.45
CA VAL A 55 -11.03 -8.51 1.33
C VAL A 55 -9.97 -7.60 0.72
N HIS A 56 -9.16 -6.95 1.55
CA HIS A 56 -8.12 -6.04 1.05
C HIS A 56 -6.99 -6.78 0.34
N ALA A 57 -6.65 -7.98 0.78
CA ALA A 57 -5.66 -8.83 0.11
C ALA A 57 -6.17 -9.33 -1.25
N MET A 58 -7.40 -9.86 -1.29
CA MET A 58 -8.04 -10.29 -2.55
C MET A 58 -8.15 -9.14 -3.54
N ARG A 59 -8.51 -7.94 -3.07
CA ARG A 59 -8.56 -6.74 -3.91
C ARG A 59 -7.19 -6.42 -4.50
N SER A 60 -6.12 -6.44 -3.70
CA SER A 60 -4.77 -6.18 -4.18
C SER A 60 -4.32 -7.22 -5.22
N ILE A 61 -4.63 -8.50 -5.04
CA ILE A 61 -4.34 -9.56 -6.04
C ILE A 61 -5.11 -9.33 -7.35
N ALA A 62 -6.35 -8.89 -7.27
CA ALA A 62 -7.14 -8.56 -8.46
C ALA A 62 -6.46 -7.43 -9.25
N PHE A 63 -6.03 -6.36 -8.58
CA PHE A 63 -5.27 -5.30 -9.25
C PHE A 63 -3.92 -5.77 -9.77
N ASP A 64 -3.21 -6.62 -9.04
CA ASP A 64 -1.93 -7.19 -9.49
C ASP A 64 -2.10 -7.98 -10.80
N SER A 65 -3.19 -8.73 -10.91
CA SER A 65 -3.56 -9.49 -12.11
C SER A 65 -3.84 -8.57 -13.30
N GLU A 66 -4.58 -7.47 -13.08
CA GLU A 66 -4.88 -6.48 -14.13
C GLU A 66 -3.61 -5.72 -14.58
N ILE A 67 -2.72 -5.37 -13.65
CA ILE A 67 -1.43 -4.73 -13.99
C ILE A 67 -0.60 -5.68 -14.84
N ARG A 68 -0.48 -6.96 -14.47
CA ARG A 68 0.25 -7.94 -15.29
C ARG A 68 -0.38 -8.11 -16.67
N ALA A 69 -1.71 -8.17 -16.76
CA ALA A 69 -2.43 -8.27 -18.03
C ALA A 69 -2.20 -7.04 -18.92
N PHE A 70 -2.18 -5.84 -18.32
CA PHE A 70 -1.86 -4.60 -19.01
C PHE A 70 -0.41 -4.60 -19.52
N MET A 71 0.56 -4.94 -18.66
CA MET A 71 1.99 -4.95 -19.03
C MET A 71 2.32 -5.98 -20.11
N LYS A 72 1.61 -7.11 -20.16
CA LYS A 72 1.74 -8.08 -21.25
C LYS A 72 1.32 -7.51 -22.60
N LYS A 73 0.30 -6.64 -22.62
CA LYS A 73 -0.20 -5.99 -23.85
C LYS A 73 0.60 -4.73 -24.20
N HIS A 74 1.16 -4.07 -23.19
CA HIS A 74 1.90 -2.82 -23.31
C HIS A 74 3.24 -2.91 -22.57
N PRO A 75 4.29 -3.51 -23.17
CA PRO A 75 5.57 -3.71 -22.50
C PRO A 75 6.27 -2.41 -22.08
N SER A 76 6.01 -1.29 -22.77
CA SER A 76 6.49 0.05 -22.40
C SER A 76 5.45 0.88 -21.64
N GLY A 77 4.40 0.22 -21.13
CA GLY A 77 3.37 0.85 -20.31
C GLY A 77 3.92 1.41 -19.01
N VAL A 78 3.14 2.29 -18.40
CA VAL A 78 3.45 2.96 -17.14
C VAL A 78 2.31 2.68 -16.17
N VAL A 79 2.65 2.47 -14.90
CA VAL A 79 1.66 2.31 -13.82
C VAL A 79 1.59 3.60 -13.01
N VAL A 80 0.38 4.13 -12.82
CA VAL A 80 0.13 5.34 -12.02
C VAL A 80 -0.80 5.01 -10.87
N ASN A 81 -0.30 5.10 -9.64
CA ASN A 81 -1.07 4.88 -8.41
C ASN A 81 -1.61 6.22 -7.90
N LEU A 82 -2.94 6.33 -7.81
CA LEU A 82 -3.62 7.51 -7.28
C LEU A 82 -4.04 7.24 -5.83
N GLY A 83 -3.55 8.04 -4.89
CA GLY A 83 -3.77 7.83 -3.46
C GLY A 83 -3.19 6.50 -2.96
N GLU A 84 -1.95 6.19 -3.36
CA GLU A 84 -1.31 4.90 -3.10
C GLU A 84 -1.27 4.54 -1.60
N GLY A 85 -1.10 5.53 -0.73
CA GLY A 85 -1.09 5.33 0.71
C GLY A 85 0.02 4.41 1.20
N LEU A 86 -0.35 3.17 1.56
CA LEU A 86 0.54 2.11 2.05
C LEU A 86 0.40 0.81 1.23
N GLU A 87 -0.09 0.91 0.00
CA GLU A 87 -0.08 -0.21 -0.93
C GLU A 87 1.35 -0.56 -1.36
N THR A 88 1.58 -1.83 -1.70
CA THR A 88 2.91 -2.43 -1.90
C THR A 88 3.03 -3.22 -3.22
N GLN A 89 2.12 -2.96 -4.18
CA GLN A 89 2.11 -3.58 -5.52
C GLN A 89 3.48 -3.58 -6.20
N ARG A 90 4.20 -2.45 -6.15
CA ARG A 90 5.53 -2.32 -6.76
C ARG A 90 6.54 -3.35 -6.25
N PHE A 91 6.38 -3.82 -5.02
CA PHE A 91 7.27 -4.81 -4.41
C PHE A 91 6.83 -6.24 -4.77
N ARG A 92 5.52 -6.49 -4.83
CA ARG A 92 4.97 -7.79 -5.27
C ARG A 92 5.16 -8.03 -6.78
N LEU A 93 5.25 -6.95 -7.55
CA LEU A 93 5.40 -6.94 -9.01
C LEU A 93 6.78 -6.45 -9.45
N ALA A 94 7.80 -6.64 -8.62
CA ALA A 94 9.16 -6.16 -8.89
C ALA A 94 9.82 -6.81 -10.13
N ASP A 95 9.25 -7.90 -10.65
CA ASP A 95 9.67 -8.52 -11.91
C ASP A 95 9.22 -7.74 -13.16
N LEU A 96 8.25 -6.83 -13.03
CA LEU A 96 7.79 -5.99 -14.13
C LEU A 96 8.72 -4.80 -14.35
N GLN A 97 9.33 -4.72 -15.54
CA GLN A 97 10.11 -3.55 -15.94
C GLN A 97 9.17 -2.45 -16.46
N THR A 98 8.73 -1.57 -15.55
CA THR A 98 7.85 -0.43 -15.86
C THR A 98 8.16 0.75 -14.95
N THR A 99 7.82 1.94 -15.41
CA THR A 99 7.86 3.14 -14.58
C THR A 99 6.62 3.20 -13.71
N TRP A 100 6.82 3.39 -12.42
CA TRP A 100 5.76 3.59 -11.43
C TRP A 100 5.69 5.07 -11.04
N TYR A 101 4.50 5.66 -11.08
CA TYR A 101 4.25 6.99 -10.54
C TYR A 101 3.23 6.93 -9.41
N THR A 102 3.46 7.73 -8.37
CA THR A 102 2.52 7.87 -7.26
C THR A 102 2.02 9.30 -7.20
N ILE A 103 0.70 9.46 -7.20
CA ILE A 103 0.05 10.76 -6.98
C ILE A 103 -0.71 10.65 -5.68
N ASP A 104 -0.20 11.28 -4.62
CA ASP A 104 -0.80 11.22 -3.29
C ASP A 104 -0.80 12.60 -2.64
N LEU A 105 -1.64 12.74 -1.61
CA LEU A 105 -1.66 13.93 -0.80
C LEU A 105 -0.37 14.06 0.02
N PRO A 106 0.08 15.29 0.30
CA PRO A 106 1.19 15.53 1.20
C PRO A 106 0.94 14.90 2.56
N LYS A 107 1.82 13.98 2.98
CA LYS A 107 1.76 13.43 4.33
C LYS A 107 2.10 14.52 5.36
N LYS A 108 1.26 14.72 6.37
CA LYS A 108 1.67 15.43 7.60
C LYS A 108 2.45 14.45 8.46
N LEU A 109 3.76 14.62 8.54
CA LEU A 109 4.57 14.01 9.61
C LEU A 109 4.62 15.02 10.77
N GLY A 110 3.76 14.83 11.77
CA GLY A 110 3.70 15.70 12.96
C GLY A 110 3.08 17.10 12.75
N ASN A 111 3.41 18.06 13.62
CA ASN A 111 2.80 19.41 13.71
C ASN A 111 3.19 20.40 12.60
N ARG A 112 3.75 19.97 11.47
CA ARG A 112 4.13 20.89 10.38
C ARG A 112 2.99 21.05 9.38
N ALA A 113 2.81 22.28 8.89
CA ALA A 113 1.83 22.62 7.85
C ALA A 113 2.02 21.70 6.62
N PRO A 114 0.93 21.30 5.93
CA PRO A 114 1.06 20.45 4.76
C PRO A 114 1.89 21.21 3.72
N LEU A 115 2.97 20.58 3.24
CA LEU A 115 3.61 21.00 1.99
C LEU A 115 2.55 20.90 0.90
N ASP A 116 2.38 21.89 0.01
CA ASP A 116 1.36 21.84 -1.04
C ASP A 116 1.35 20.51 -1.79
N ALA A 117 0.16 20.05 -2.21
CA ALA A 117 -0.06 18.85 -3.03
C ALA A 117 0.70 18.96 -4.36
N ARG A 118 1.99 18.64 -4.33
CA ARG A 118 2.86 18.53 -5.49
C ARG A 118 2.88 17.07 -5.89
N LEU A 119 2.62 16.83 -7.17
CA LEU A 119 2.96 15.58 -7.87
C LEU A 119 4.35 15.13 -7.41
N ARG A 120 4.43 14.09 -6.58
CA ARG A 120 5.71 13.47 -6.22
C ARG A 120 5.93 12.30 -7.14
N ILE A 121 6.65 12.55 -8.23
CA ILE A 121 7.29 11.46 -8.96
C ILE A 121 8.29 10.84 -7.98
N VAL A 122 7.93 9.68 -7.43
CA VAL A 122 8.88 8.85 -6.70
C VAL A 122 9.60 8.05 -7.78
N GLU A 123 10.74 8.57 -8.23
CA GLU A 123 11.60 7.85 -9.18
C GLU A 123 12.17 6.56 -8.53
N PRO A 124 12.60 5.58 -9.35
CA PRO A 124 13.05 4.29 -8.85
C PRO A 124 14.23 4.47 -7.88
N LEU A 125 14.26 3.67 -6.81
CA LEU A 125 15.50 3.43 -6.08
C LEU A 125 16.46 2.62 -6.96
#